data_AF-A0A6H1WYQ8-F1
#
_entry.id   AF-A0A6H1WYQ8-F1
#
_cell.length_a   1.000
_cell.length_b   1.000
_cell.length_c   1.000
_cell.angle_alpha   90.00
_cell.angle_beta   90.00
_cell.angle_gamma   90.00
#
_symmetry.space_group_name_H-M   'P 1'
#
loop_
_entity.id
_entity.type
_entity.pdbx_description
1 polymer ?
#
loop_
_entity_poly.entity_id
_entity_poly.type
_entity_poly.pdbx_seq_one_letter_code
_entity_poly.pdbx_strand_id
1 'polypeptide(L)' 'MKNNNKIKITYKNGFIRFIERDGVRNFSSLVEWMNKFNKNEDVGLLTMSGRDLGSAICISKNNVLSIEFV' A
#
# COMPACT_ATOMS: atom_id res chain seq x y z
N MET A 1 -5.04 -20.70 6.09
CA MET A 1 -5.10 -19.55 5.15
C MET A 1 -4.07 -18.53 5.60
N LYS A 2 -3.20 -18.00 4.72
CA LYS A 2 -2.33 -16.87 5.08
C LYS A 2 -3.23 -15.68 5.41
N ASN A 3 -3.10 -15.11 6.61
CA ASN A 3 -3.84 -13.92 7.01
C ASN A 3 -3.24 -12.72 6.26
N ASN A 4 -3.79 -12.39 5.09
CA ASN A 4 -3.42 -11.24 4.27
C ASN A 4 -3.93 -9.92 4.89
N ASN A 5 -3.61 -9.69 6.16
CA ASN A 5 -4.12 -8.55 6.95
C ASN A 5 -3.10 -7.42 7.06
N LYS A 6 -1.90 -7.60 6.50
CA LYS A 6 -0.82 -6.62 6.58
C LYS A 6 -0.11 -6.48 5.25
N ILE A 7 0.15 -5.25 4.85
CA ILE A 7 0.90 -4.91 3.65
C ILE A 7 2.15 -4.14 4.05
N LYS A 8 3.28 -4.50 3.46
CA LYS A 8 4.52 -3.73 3.51
C LYS A 8 4.69 -2.98 2.20
N ILE A 9 4.98 -1.69 2.31
CA ILE A 9 5.35 -0.82 1.19
C ILE A 9 6.80 -0.37 1.41
N THR A 10 7.67 -0.66 0.45
CA THR A 10 9.03 -0.13 0.39
C THR A 10 9.05 0.98 -0.65
N TYR A 11 9.51 2.17 -0.25
CA TYR A 11 9.61 3.33 -1.14
C TYR A 11 11.02 3.42 -1.74
N LYS A 12 11.15 4.10 -2.89
CA LYS A 12 12.44 4.28 -3.58
C LYS A 12 13.48 5.05 -2.77
N ASN A 13 13.06 5.85 -1.80
CA ASN A 13 13.94 6.55 -0.86
C ASN A 13 14.37 5.68 0.33
N GLY A 14 14.03 4.38 0.35
CA GLY A 14 14.37 3.45 1.43
C GLY A 14 13.41 3.46 2.62
N PHE A 15 12.41 4.36 2.65
CA PHE A 15 11.39 4.34 3.70
C PHE A 15 10.54 3.05 3.59
N ILE A 16 10.15 2.48 4.73
CA ILE A 16 9.30 1.29 4.80
C ILE A 16 8.07 1.63 5.63
N ARG A 17 6.90 1.25 5.13
CA ARG A 17 5.63 1.40 5.84
C ARG A 17 4.92 0.07 5.93
N PHE A 18 4.45 -0.26 7.13
CA PHE A 18 3.52 -1.36 7.36
C PHE A 18 2.12 -0.80 7.54
N ILE A 19 1.14 -1.44 6.89
CA ILE A 19 -0.26 -1.05 6.95
C ILE A 19 -1.06 -2.29 7.32
N GLU A 20 -1.77 -2.23 8.44
CA GLU A 20 -2.71 -3.26 8.83
C GLU A 20 -4.08 -2.99 8.24
N ARG A 21 -4.85 -4.05 7.99
CA ARG A 21 -6.17 -3.98 7.37
C ARG A 21 -7.11 -3.02 8.10
N ASP A 22 -7.12 -3.13 9.42
CA ASP A 22 -7.96 -2.31 10.29
C ASP A 22 -7.32 -0.95 10.62
N GLY A 23 -6.09 -0.75 10.15
CA GLY A 23 -5.32 0.48 10.28
C GLY A 23 -5.71 1.56 9.26
N VAL A 24 -6.36 1.18 8.15
CA VAL A 24 -6.75 2.09 7.06
C VAL A 24 -8.20 1.89 6.62
N ARG A 25 -8.85 2.98 6.20
CA ARG A 25 -10.26 2.95 5.77
C ARG A 25 -10.48 2.24 4.45
N ASN A 26 -9.49 2.26 3.57
CA ASN A 26 -9.56 1.79 2.19
C ASN A 26 -8.53 0.70 1.88
N PHE A 27 -8.39 -0.30 2.77
CA PHE A 27 -7.45 -1.39 2.58
C PHE A 27 -7.70 -2.21 1.30
N SER A 28 -8.96 -2.41 0.91
CA SER A 28 -9.30 -3.09 -0.35
C SER A 28 -8.72 -2.38 -1.58
N SER A 29 -8.76 -1.05 -1.61
CA SER A 29 -8.14 -0.25 -2.67
C SER A 29 -6.62 -0.39 -2.68
N LEU A 30 -5.99 -0.51 -1.51
CA LEU A 30 -4.55 -0.80 -1.41
C LEU A 30 -4.21 -2.19 -1.99
N VAL A 31 -5.02 -3.19 -1.70
CA VAL A 31 -4.86 -4.56 -2.25
C VAL A 31 -5.01 -4.55 -3.77
N GLU A 32 -6.03 -3.86 -4.30
CA GLU A 32 -6.23 -3.75 -5.75
C GLU A 32 -5.05 -3.04 -6.42
N TRP A 33 -4.60 -1.92 -5.84
CA TRP A 33 -3.47 -1.15 -6.34
C TRP A 33 -2.19 -1.98 -6.35
N MET A 34 -1.91 -2.71 -5.27
CA MET A 34 -0.79 -3.65 -5.17
C MET A 34 -0.84 -4.72 -6.26
N ASN A 35 -1.99 -5.35 -6.47
CA ASN A 35 -2.15 -6.39 -7.47
C ASN A 35 -1.85 -5.87 -8.89
N LYS A 36 -2.34 -4.68 -9.23
CA LYS A 36 -2.07 -4.03 -10.53
C LYS A 36 -0.59 -3.65 -10.66
N PHE A 37 -0.02 -3.02 -9.63
CA PHE A 37 1.40 -2.65 -9.58
C PHE A 37 2.31 -3.87 -9.80
N ASN A 38 2.06 -4.97 -9.08
CA ASN A 38 2.87 -6.19 -9.17
C ASN A 38 2.72 -6.94 -10.50
N LYS A 39 1.66 -6.67 -11.27
CA LYS A 39 1.48 -7.17 -12.64
C LYS A 39 2.05 -6.25 -13.71
N ASN A 40 2.76 -5.19 -13.32
CA ASN A 40 3.23 -4.12 -14.21
C ASN A 40 2.12 -3.39 -14.97
N GLU A 41 0.87 -3.45 -14.48
CA GLU A 41 -0.24 -2.70 -15.06
C GLU A 41 -0.11 -1.19 -14.75
N ASP A 42 -0.96 -0.39 -15.39
CA ASP A 42 -1.07 1.03 -15.06
C ASP A 42 -1.80 1.22 -13.72
N VAL A 43 -1.27 2.12 -12.90
CA VAL A 43 -1.85 2.45 -11.59
C VAL A 43 -1.79 3.95 -11.35
N GLY A 44 -2.93 4.52 -11.02
CA GLY A 44 -3.05 5.92 -10.65
C GLY A 44 -2.50 6.21 -9.24
N LEU A 45 -2.65 7.46 -8.81
CA LEU A 45 -2.41 7.87 -7.43
C LEU A 45 -3.43 7.18 -6.51
N LEU A 46 -2.96 6.57 -5.42
CA LEU A 46 -3.82 6.07 -4.36
C LEU A 46 -3.64 6.93 -3.11
N THR A 47 -4.71 7.61 -2.71
CA THR A 47 -4.77 8.31 -1.42
C THR A 47 -5.37 7.39 -0.37
N MET A 48 -4.72 7.29 0.79
CA MET A 48 -5.16 6.48 1.92
C MET A 48 -5.21 7.32 3.17
N SER A 49 -6.13 6.99 4.07
CA SER A 49 -6.22 7.58 5.40
C SER A 49 -6.61 6.54 6.44
N GLY A 50 -6.14 6.72 7.67
CA GLY A 50 -6.34 5.74 8.72
C GLY A 50 -5.44 5.98 9.93
N ARG A 51 -5.69 5.19 10.97
CA ARG A 51 -4.96 5.23 12.24
C ARG A 51 -3.46 5.02 12.02
N ASP A 52 -3.08 4.01 11.22
CA ASP A 52 -1.68 3.62 11.00
C ASP A 52 -0.89 4.66 10.20
N LEU A 53 -1.58 5.61 9.57
CA LEU A 53 -0.97 6.58 8.68
C LEU A 53 -0.64 7.91 9.39
N GLY A 54 -1.28 8.20 10.53
CA GLY A 54 -1.18 9.47 11.27
C GLY A 54 -1.77 10.69 10.53
N SER A 55 -1.80 10.65 9.20
CA SER A 55 -2.39 11.63 8.29
C SER A 55 -2.77 10.94 6.97
N ALA A 56 -3.46 11.64 6.07
CA ALA A 56 -3.67 11.11 4.72
C ALA A 56 -2.32 11.00 3.98
N ILE A 57 -2.06 9.87 3.35
CA ILE A 57 -0.88 9.65 2.52
C ILE A 57 -1.29 9.38 1.07
N CYS A 58 -0.38 9.64 0.14
CA CYS A 58 -0.56 9.31 -1.26
C CYS A 58 0.60 8.41 -1.74
N ILE A 59 0.28 7.32 -2.42
CA ILE A 59 1.26 6.43 -3.05
C ILE A 59 1.10 6.45 -4.58
N SER A 60 2.21 6.27 -5.28
CA SER A 60 2.27 6.28 -6.75
C SER A 60 3.30 5.29 -7.27
N LYS A 61 3.15 4.83 -8.51
CA LYS A 61 4.14 3.95 -9.17
C LYS A 61 5.55 4.57 -9.19
N ASN A 62 5.62 5.90 -9.20
CA ASN A 62 6.88 6.62 -9.26
C ASN A 62 7.63 6.61 -7.93
N ASN A 63 6.94 6.48 -6.78
CA ASN A 63 7.56 6.52 -5.46
C ASN A 63 7.68 5.14 -4.76
N VAL A 64 6.85 4.16 -5.14
CA VAL A 64 6.92 2.79 -4.62
C VAL A 64 8.03 2.01 -5.33
N LEU A 65 8.82 1.28 -4.55
CA LEU A 65 9.82 0.33 -5.02
C LEU A 65 9.25 -1.10 -5.04
N SER A 66 8.61 -1.51 -3.95
CA SER A 66 7.93 -2.81 -3.84
C SER A 66 6.75 -2.75 -2.86
N ILE A 67 5.77 -3.64 -3.06
CA ILE A 67 4.60 -3.76 -2.20
C ILE A 67 4.12 -5.21 -2.13
N GLU A 68 3.94 -5.74 -0.92
CA GLU A 68 3.66 -7.16 -0.69
C GLU A 68 2.85 -7.40 0.59
N PHE A 69 2.09 -8.50 0.63
CA PHE A 69 1.51 -9.01 1.87
C PHE A 69 2.60 -9.58 2.78
N VAL A 70 2.44 -9.38 4.09
CA VAL A 70 3.32 -9.93 5.14
C VAL A 70 2.54 -10.82 6.07
#